data_AF-R7LL54-F1
#
_entry.id   AF-R7LL54-F1
#
_cell.length_a   1.000
_cell.length_b   1.000
_cell.length_c   1.000
_cell.angle_alpha   90.00
_cell.angle_beta   90.00
_cell.angle_gamma   90.00
#
_symmetry.space_group_name_H-M   'P 1'
#
loop_
_entity.id
_entity.type
_entity.pdbx_description
1 polymer ?
#
loop_
_entity_poly.entity_id
_entity_poly.type
_entity_poly.pdbx_seq_one_letter_code
_entity_poly.pdbx_strand_id
1 'polypeptide(L)'
;MVATFDYKGFAKDLTKQAEDFIPKDIALEHKKEFLERIYNYTFMAGEALSNDDSIKTPETAKVLTQIISEWTFHKYIDLLRSDIPEMYHENILQKLAYVAYEMAKESALSNLSEEEMLHLVEFQLKKAYEKSCKLLLDNGQITQSAYDNALRLSSVDDMSKHLCHNVKVVKGKASTFKYTVSMLCLGVVTLLVNVLAPDSPNTVVIDTIMLVVLSMYIGLYIGYKKFGK
;
A
#
# COMPACT_ATOMS: atom_id res chain seq x y z
N MET A 1 29.53 7.85 -0.73
CA MET A 1 28.32 8.65 -1.00
C MET A 1 27.18 7.67 -1.15
N VAL A 2 26.13 7.80 -0.33
CA VAL A 2 24.89 7.02 -0.52
C VAL A 2 24.28 7.51 -1.83
N ALA A 3 23.96 6.60 -2.75
CA ALA A 3 23.40 6.96 -4.04
C ALA A 3 22.08 7.69 -3.84
N THR A 4 21.97 8.91 -4.35
CA THR A 4 20.71 9.66 -4.39
C THR A 4 19.75 8.98 -5.38
N PHE A 5 18.45 8.97 -5.06
CA PHE A 5 17.43 8.38 -5.94
C PHE A 5 17.39 9.15 -7.27
N ASP A 6 17.75 8.48 -8.38
CA ASP A 6 17.63 9.04 -9.74
C ASP A 6 16.18 9.00 -10.22
N TYR A 7 15.37 9.92 -9.70
CA TYR A 7 13.96 10.04 -10.06
C TYR A 7 13.75 10.36 -11.54
N LYS A 8 14.72 10.99 -12.22
CA LYS A 8 14.62 11.33 -13.65
C LYS A 8 14.77 10.08 -14.52
N GLY A 9 15.78 9.25 -14.23
CA GLY A 9 15.94 7.94 -14.84
C GLY A 9 14.73 7.05 -14.55
N PHE A 10 14.30 7.03 -13.29
CA PHE A 10 13.14 6.24 -12.87
C PHE A 10 11.84 6.62 -13.61
N ALA A 11 11.57 7.92 -13.81
CA ALA A 11 10.41 8.36 -14.57
C ALA A 11 10.43 7.89 -16.03
N LYS A 12 11.59 7.90 -16.69
CA LYS A 12 11.75 7.37 -18.05
C LYS A 12 11.50 5.86 -18.08
N ASP A 13 12.09 5.13 -17.13
CA ASP A 13 11.98 3.68 -17.06
C ASP A 13 10.55 3.24 -16.77
N LEU A 14 9.84 3.92 -15.87
CA LEU A 14 8.45 3.61 -15.54
C LEU A 14 7.50 3.95 -16.69
N THR A 15 7.74 5.06 -17.38
CA THR A 15 6.96 5.44 -18.58
C THR A 15 7.11 4.40 -19.69
N LYS A 16 8.34 3.92 -19.91
CA LYS A 16 8.60 2.86 -20.89
C LYS A 16 7.91 1.55 -20.52
N GLN A 17 7.91 1.18 -19.25
CA GLN A 17 7.18 -0.01 -18.79
C GLN A 17 5.68 0.15 -19.01
N ALA A 18 5.13 1.30 -18.64
CA ALA A 18 3.70 1.54 -18.75
C ALA A 18 3.17 1.47 -20.19
N GLU A 19 4.02 1.72 -21.19
CA GLU A 19 3.68 1.56 -22.62
C GLU A 19 3.14 0.16 -22.95
N ASP A 20 3.67 -0.88 -22.32
CA ASP A 20 3.26 -2.27 -22.53
C ASP A 20 1.94 -2.62 -21.82
N PHE A 21 1.51 -1.78 -20.86
CA PHE A 21 0.32 -2.00 -20.04
C PHE A 21 -0.84 -1.06 -20.40
N ILE A 22 -0.69 -0.18 -21.41
CA ILE A 22 -1.77 0.69 -21.86
C ILE A 22 -2.89 -0.16 -22.46
N PRO A 23 -4.15 -0.03 -21.98
CA PRO A 23 -5.27 -0.71 -22.60
C PRO A 23 -5.45 -0.32 -24.07
N LYS A 24 -5.85 -1.27 -24.91
CA LYS A 24 -5.95 -1.08 -26.37
C LYS A 24 -6.88 0.07 -26.76
N ASP A 25 -7.98 0.23 -26.04
CA ASP A 25 -8.94 1.32 -26.22
C ASP A 25 -8.31 2.69 -25.98
N ILE A 26 -7.47 2.83 -24.96
CA ILE A 26 -6.75 4.08 -24.64
C ILE A 26 -5.58 4.31 -25.61
N ALA A 27 -4.87 3.24 -25.99
CA ALA A 27 -3.68 3.31 -26.83
C ALA A 27 -3.94 3.83 -28.26
N LEU A 28 -5.18 3.73 -28.75
CA LEU A 28 -5.55 4.19 -30.09
C LEU A 28 -5.62 5.72 -30.20
N GLU A 29 -6.10 6.39 -29.15
CA GLU A 29 -6.43 7.83 -29.22
C GLU A 29 -5.56 8.68 -28.27
N HIS A 30 -5.23 8.15 -27.08
CA HIS A 30 -4.62 8.95 -26.01
C HIS A 30 -3.18 8.55 -25.67
N LYS A 31 -2.57 7.60 -26.39
CA LYS A 31 -1.25 7.02 -26.02
C LYS A 31 -0.18 8.04 -25.67
N LYS A 32 0.01 9.07 -26.50
CA LYS A 32 1.06 10.08 -26.28
C LYS A 32 0.80 10.89 -25.01
N GLU A 33 -0.40 11.44 -24.88
CA GLU A 33 -0.79 12.26 -23.74
C GLU A 33 -0.73 11.45 -22.44
N PHE A 34 -1.20 10.20 -22.51
CA PHE A 34 -1.20 9.28 -21.40
C PHE A 34 0.23 8.97 -20.91
N LEU A 35 1.16 8.64 -21.82
CA LEU A 35 2.58 8.44 -21.47
C LEU A 35 3.25 9.70 -20.92
N GLU A 36 2.95 10.87 -21.50
CA GLU A 36 3.46 12.15 -21.00
C GLU A 36 2.98 12.42 -19.56
N ARG A 37 1.72 12.08 -19.27
CA ARG A 37 1.15 12.23 -17.93
C ARG A 37 1.83 11.31 -16.92
N ILE A 38 2.07 10.05 -17.27
CA ILE A 38 2.82 9.10 -16.42
C ILE A 38 4.21 9.66 -16.11
N TYR A 39 4.92 10.12 -17.13
CA TYR A 39 6.24 10.70 -16.95
C TYR A 39 6.19 11.89 -15.99
N ASN A 40 5.26 12.82 -16.20
CA ASN A 40 5.13 14.04 -15.40
C ASN A 40 4.80 13.72 -13.93
N TYR A 41 3.81 12.88 -13.66
CA TYR A 41 3.46 12.50 -12.29
C TYR A 41 4.60 11.73 -11.60
N THR A 42 5.29 10.84 -12.32
CA THR A 42 6.44 10.10 -11.76
C THR A 42 7.60 11.03 -11.45
N PHE A 43 7.90 11.95 -12.35
CA PHE A 43 8.95 12.95 -12.17
C PHE A 43 8.63 13.84 -10.97
N MET A 44 7.42 14.40 -10.91
CA MET A 44 7.00 15.31 -9.83
C MET A 44 6.98 14.61 -8.47
N ALA A 45 6.43 13.40 -8.39
CA ALA A 45 6.44 12.62 -7.16
C ALA A 45 7.86 12.29 -6.72
N GLY A 46 8.70 11.84 -7.65
CA GLY A 46 10.08 11.49 -7.35
C GLY A 46 10.94 12.68 -6.94
N GLU A 47 10.75 13.83 -7.56
CA GLU A 47 11.41 15.08 -7.17
C GLU A 47 10.95 15.53 -5.77
N ALA A 48 9.65 15.55 -5.51
CA ALA A 48 9.09 15.93 -4.21
C ALA A 48 9.59 15.02 -3.08
N LEU A 49 9.54 13.71 -3.28
CA LEU A 49 9.96 12.72 -2.28
C LEU A 49 11.48 12.67 -2.08
N SER A 50 12.26 12.97 -3.12
CA SER A 50 13.73 13.03 -3.00
C SER A 50 14.20 14.27 -2.25
N ASN A 51 13.43 15.35 -2.29
CA ASN A 51 13.73 16.63 -1.65
C ASN A 51 13.06 16.77 -0.26
N ASP A 52 12.33 15.75 0.20
CA ASP A 52 11.64 15.76 1.49
C ASP A 52 12.55 15.16 2.59
N ASP A 53 12.96 16.01 3.53
CA ASP A 53 13.84 15.64 4.64
C ASP A 53 13.25 14.57 5.59
N SER A 54 11.93 14.36 5.55
CA SER A 54 11.26 13.31 6.34
C SER A 54 11.49 11.90 5.77
N ILE A 55 11.88 11.79 4.49
CA ILE A 55 12.13 10.54 3.80
C ILE A 55 13.59 10.10 4.02
N LYS A 56 13.77 9.10 4.88
CA LYS A 56 15.08 8.72 5.41
C LYS A 56 15.98 7.97 4.43
N THR A 57 15.42 7.35 3.39
CA THR A 57 16.18 6.51 2.45
C THR A 57 15.77 6.75 0.99
N PRO A 58 16.74 6.70 0.06
CA PRO A 58 16.46 6.71 -1.39
C PRO A 58 15.50 5.59 -1.82
N GLU A 59 15.59 4.42 -1.18
CA GLU A 59 14.72 3.29 -1.44
C GLU A 59 13.27 3.59 -1.08
N THR A 60 13.01 4.25 0.05
CA THR A 60 11.66 4.67 0.42
C THR A 60 11.13 5.68 -0.60
N ALA A 61 11.92 6.70 -0.97
CA ALA A 61 11.51 7.67 -1.99
C ALA A 61 11.13 6.99 -3.31
N LYS A 62 11.90 6.00 -3.75
CA LYS A 62 11.61 5.20 -4.96
C LYS A 62 10.30 4.43 -4.86
N VAL A 63 10.07 3.70 -3.76
CA VAL A 63 8.83 2.92 -3.55
C VAL A 63 7.61 3.83 -3.52
N LEU A 64 7.68 4.93 -2.78
CA LEU A 64 6.57 5.89 -2.70
C LEU A 64 6.26 6.53 -4.06
N THR A 65 7.30 6.86 -4.83
CA THR A 65 7.16 7.39 -6.19
C THR A 65 6.42 6.41 -7.09
N GLN A 66 6.82 5.13 -7.06
CA GLN A 66 6.17 4.08 -7.84
C GLN A 66 4.68 3.95 -7.50
N ILE A 67 4.35 3.92 -6.20
CA ILE A 67 2.97 3.82 -5.73
C ILE A 67 2.13 4.99 -6.27
N ILE A 68 2.60 6.23 -6.12
CA ILE A 68 1.88 7.42 -6.59
C ILE A 68 1.66 7.35 -8.11
N SER A 69 2.68 6.96 -8.86
CA SER A 69 2.61 6.84 -10.32
C SER A 69 1.62 5.79 -10.79
N GLU A 70 1.67 4.57 -10.23
CA GLU A 70 0.79 3.47 -10.62
C GLU A 70 -0.68 3.79 -10.28
N TRP A 71 -0.93 4.36 -9.11
CA TRP A 71 -2.27 4.80 -8.74
C TRP A 71 -2.80 5.86 -9.69
N THR A 72 -1.99 6.87 -10.01
CA THR A 72 -2.39 7.95 -10.93
C THR A 72 -2.67 7.41 -12.33
N PHE A 73 -1.86 6.47 -12.81
CA PHE A 73 -2.06 5.76 -14.08
C PHE A 73 -3.41 5.04 -14.14
N HIS A 74 -3.70 4.18 -13.16
CA HIS A 74 -4.93 3.40 -13.16
C HIS A 74 -6.17 4.29 -13.04
N LYS A 75 -6.09 5.34 -12.21
CA LYS A 75 -7.18 6.31 -12.08
C LYS A 75 -7.38 7.14 -13.35
N TYR A 76 -6.32 7.42 -14.11
CA TYR A 76 -6.49 8.12 -15.37
C TYR A 76 -7.21 7.25 -16.40
N ILE A 77 -6.91 5.95 -16.48
CA ILE A 77 -7.66 5.00 -17.32
C ILE A 77 -9.14 5.00 -16.95
N ASP A 78 -9.45 4.95 -15.66
CA ASP A 78 -10.86 4.95 -15.20
C ASP A 78 -11.57 6.25 -15.54
N LEU A 79 -10.88 7.39 -15.47
CA LEU A 79 -11.43 8.68 -15.87
C LEU A 79 -11.68 8.76 -17.38
N LEU A 80 -10.76 8.29 -18.21
CA LEU A 80 -10.95 8.22 -19.67
C LEU A 80 -12.11 7.31 -20.09
N ARG A 81 -12.42 6.29 -19.28
CA ARG A 81 -13.56 5.39 -19.49
C ARG A 81 -14.85 5.86 -18.81
N SER A 82 -14.76 6.86 -17.95
CA SER A 82 -15.90 7.45 -17.27
C SER A 82 -16.57 8.50 -18.14
N ASP A 83 -17.83 8.84 -17.84
CA ASP A 83 -18.52 9.95 -18.49
C ASP A 83 -18.20 11.31 -17.83
N ILE A 84 -17.10 11.41 -17.06
CA ILE A 84 -16.64 12.67 -16.50
C ILE A 84 -15.92 13.48 -17.59
N PRO A 85 -16.29 14.75 -17.83
CA PRO A 85 -15.62 15.59 -18.82
C PRO A 85 -14.11 15.75 -18.56
N GLU A 86 -13.30 15.68 -19.62
CA GLU A 86 -11.82 15.74 -19.56
C GLU A 86 -11.29 16.97 -18.82
N MET A 87 -12.00 18.11 -18.90
CA MET A 87 -11.64 19.34 -18.19
C MET A 87 -11.51 19.18 -16.66
N TYR A 88 -12.11 18.12 -16.09
CA TYR A 88 -12.03 17.82 -14.66
C TYR A 88 -10.97 16.77 -14.30
N HIS A 89 -10.46 16.02 -15.29
CA HIS A 89 -9.56 14.89 -15.03
C HIS A 89 -8.29 15.32 -14.31
N GLU A 90 -7.64 16.40 -14.77
CA GLU A 90 -6.38 16.85 -14.16
C GLU A 90 -6.56 17.29 -12.70
N ASN A 91 -7.63 18.00 -12.39
CA ASN A 91 -7.90 18.43 -11.02
C ASN A 91 -8.10 17.22 -10.09
N ILE A 92 -8.83 16.21 -10.56
CA ILE A 92 -9.02 14.96 -9.82
C ILE A 92 -7.68 14.27 -9.62
N LEU A 93 -6.90 14.05 -10.68
CA LEU A 93 -5.63 13.35 -10.62
C LEU A 93 -4.60 14.04 -9.71
N GLN A 94 -4.48 15.38 -9.78
CA GLN A 94 -3.58 16.13 -8.90
C GLN A 94 -3.95 15.95 -7.42
N LYS A 95 -5.26 15.99 -7.11
CA LYS A 95 -5.76 15.78 -5.76
C LYS A 95 -5.50 14.36 -5.27
N LEU A 96 -5.64 13.36 -6.15
CA LEU A 96 -5.29 11.98 -5.84
C LEU A 96 -3.79 11.83 -5.60
N ALA A 97 -2.94 12.34 -6.49
CA ALA A 97 -1.49 12.30 -6.34
C ALA A 97 -1.04 12.95 -5.02
N TYR A 98 -1.64 14.08 -4.63
CA TYR A 98 -1.39 14.73 -3.34
C TYR A 98 -1.78 13.87 -2.15
N VAL A 99 -2.97 13.25 -2.18
CA VAL A 99 -3.41 12.33 -1.11
C VAL A 99 -2.50 11.10 -1.02
N ALA A 100 -2.11 10.51 -2.16
CA ALA A 100 -1.17 9.40 -2.20
C ALA A 100 0.17 9.79 -1.56
N TYR A 101 0.71 10.96 -1.92
CA TYR A 101 1.95 11.50 -1.34
C TYR A 101 1.85 11.69 0.18
N GLU A 102 0.80 12.33 0.68
CA GLU A 102 0.66 12.54 2.14
C GLU A 102 0.51 11.23 2.90
N MET A 103 -0.23 10.26 2.37
CA MET A 103 -0.42 8.95 3.02
C MET A 103 0.83 8.08 2.95
N ALA A 104 1.54 8.12 1.84
CA ALA A 104 2.86 7.50 1.66
C ALA A 104 3.86 8.03 2.71
N LYS A 105 3.92 9.35 2.88
CA LYS A 105 4.77 10.03 3.86
C LYS A 105 4.40 9.64 5.29
N GLU A 106 3.11 9.71 5.65
CA GLU A 106 2.62 9.36 6.98
C GLU A 106 2.90 7.88 7.32
N SER A 107 2.74 6.99 6.35
CA SER A 107 3.03 5.55 6.50
C SER A 107 4.51 5.30 6.78
N ALA A 108 5.39 6.01 6.07
CA ALA A 108 6.84 5.92 6.27
C ALA A 108 7.25 6.44 7.67
N LEU A 109 6.63 7.51 8.15
CA LEU A 109 6.85 8.02 9.51
C LEU A 109 6.33 7.06 10.59
N SER A 110 5.22 6.39 10.32
CA SER A 110 4.58 5.43 11.21
C SER A 110 5.24 4.03 11.20
N ASN A 111 6.28 3.81 10.38
CA ASN A 111 6.92 2.51 10.16
C ASN A 111 5.93 1.39 9.77
N LEU A 112 4.90 1.73 9.01
CA LEU A 112 3.99 0.73 8.44
C LEU A 112 4.76 -0.18 7.48
N SER A 113 4.35 -1.44 7.38
CA SER A 113 4.79 -2.30 6.29
C SER A 113 4.30 -1.76 4.94
N GLU A 114 4.94 -2.19 3.86
CA GLU A 114 4.55 -1.77 2.50
C GLU A 114 3.10 -2.16 2.16
N GLU A 115 2.65 -3.34 2.61
CA GLU A 115 1.28 -3.81 2.44
C GLU A 115 0.27 -2.92 3.20
N GLU A 116 0.57 -2.56 4.45
CA GLU A 116 -0.26 -1.65 5.25
C GLU A 116 -0.30 -0.24 4.65
N MET A 117 0.83 0.25 4.15
CA MET A 117 0.92 1.52 3.45
C MET A 117 0.08 1.51 2.16
N LEU A 118 0.18 0.45 1.36
CA LEU A 118 -0.61 0.29 0.14
C LEU A 118 -2.11 0.32 0.46
N HIS A 119 -2.56 -0.42 1.48
CA HIS A 119 -3.96 -0.39 1.90
C HIS A 119 -4.40 0.97 2.43
N LEU A 120 -3.55 1.68 3.18
CA LEU A 120 -3.89 3.03 3.64
C LEU A 120 -4.03 4.00 2.47
N VAL A 121 -3.06 3.99 1.55
CA VAL A 121 -3.07 4.83 0.34
C VAL A 121 -4.31 4.53 -0.50
N GLU A 122 -4.60 3.24 -0.74
CA GLU A 122 -5.79 2.76 -1.47
C GLU A 122 -7.10 3.28 -0.86
N PHE A 123 -7.27 3.09 0.45
CA PHE A 123 -8.47 3.51 1.16
C PHE A 123 -8.69 5.02 1.06
N GLN A 124 -7.62 5.79 1.22
CA GLN A 124 -7.69 7.26 1.21
C GLN A 124 -7.88 7.81 -0.21
N LEU A 125 -7.26 7.18 -1.21
CA LEU A 125 -7.45 7.52 -2.61
C LEU A 125 -8.87 7.25 -3.07
N LYS A 126 -9.45 6.11 -2.70
CA LYS A 126 -10.85 5.81 -2.99
C LYS A 126 -11.78 6.89 -2.42
N LYS A 127 -11.59 7.24 -1.15
CA LYS A 127 -12.36 8.29 -0.49
C LYS A 127 -12.18 9.66 -1.15
N ALA A 128 -10.95 9.99 -1.54
CA ALA A 128 -10.64 11.25 -2.22
C ALA A 128 -11.26 11.32 -3.61
N TYR A 129 -11.26 10.22 -4.36
CA TYR A 129 -11.89 10.10 -5.67
C TYR A 129 -13.41 10.24 -5.57
N GLU A 130 -14.04 9.47 -4.68
CA GLU A 130 -15.49 9.54 -4.42
C GLU A 130 -15.91 10.96 -4.05
N LYS A 131 -15.17 11.60 -3.14
CA LYS A 131 -15.43 12.99 -2.73
C LYS A 131 -15.29 13.97 -3.90
N SER A 132 -14.33 13.75 -4.80
CA SER A 132 -14.09 14.65 -5.94
C SER A 132 -15.19 14.50 -6.98
N CYS A 133 -15.61 13.27 -7.29
CA CYS A 133 -16.75 13.02 -8.17
C CYS A 133 -18.06 13.54 -7.56
N LYS A 134 -18.26 13.36 -6.25
CA LYS A 134 -19.44 13.85 -5.52
C LYS A 134 -19.53 15.37 -5.57
N LEU A 135 -18.41 16.08 -5.45
CA LEU A 135 -18.37 17.53 -5.56
C LEU A 135 -18.80 18.02 -6.96
N LEU A 136 -18.33 17.35 -8.02
CA LEU A 136 -18.76 17.66 -9.38
C LEU A 136 -20.27 17.44 -9.57
N LEU A 137 -20.81 16.35 -9.00
CA LEU A 137 -22.24 16.06 -9.03
C LEU A 137 -23.05 17.14 -8.28
N ASP A 138 -22.64 17.46 -7.06
CA ASP A 138 -23.33 18.44 -6.19
C ASP A 138 -23.33 19.85 -6.78
N ASN A 139 -22.30 20.18 -7.56
CA ASN A 139 -22.19 21.44 -8.29
C ASN A 139 -22.91 21.43 -9.66
N GLY A 140 -23.57 20.32 -10.04
CA GLY A 140 -24.24 20.17 -11.33
C GLY A 140 -23.29 20.10 -12.54
N GLN A 141 -22.02 19.77 -12.31
CA GLN A 141 -20.98 19.70 -13.35
C GLN A 141 -20.97 18.35 -14.08
N ILE A 142 -21.53 17.31 -13.47
CA ILE A 142 -21.74 15.98 -14.06
C ILE A 142 -23.13 15.44 -13.70
N THR A 143 -23.61 14.45 -14.46
CA THR A 143 -24.89 13.78 -14.18
C THR A 143 -24.74 12.68 -13.12
N GLN A 144 -25.87 12.25 -12.53
CA GLN A 144 -25.89 11.09 -11.64
C GLN A 144 -25.34 9.83 -12.33
N SER A 145 -25.69 9.61 -13.60
CA SER A 145 -25.19 8.48 -14.38
C SER A 145 -23.66 8.52 -14.55
N ALA A 146 -23.09 9.69 -14.81
CA ALA A 146 -21.64 9.85 -14.92
C ALA A 146 -20.93 9.58 -13.59
N TYR A 147 -21.50 10.05 -12.48
CA TYR A 147 -21.02 9.76 -11.13
C TYR A 147 -21.06 8.26 -10.82
N ASP A 148 -22.20 7.60 -11.04
CA ASP A 148 -22.38 6.17 -10.76
C ASP A 148 -21.44 5.32 -11.63
N ASN A 149 -21.26 5.68 -12.90
CA ASN A 149 -20.33 5.01 -13.80
C ASN A 149 -18.88 5.17 -13.34
N ALA A 150 -18.47 6.38 -12.96
CA ALA A 150 -17.13 6.65 -12.42
C ALA A 150 -16.84 5.82 -11.15
N LEU A 151 -17.80 5.72 -10.22
CA LEU A 151 -17.63 4.91 -9.01
C LEU A 151 -17.60 3.40 -9.30
N ARG A 152 -18.39 2.95 -10.26
CA ARG A 152 -18.41 1.54 -10.70
C ARG A 152 -17.11 1.15 -11.39
N LEU A 153 -16.52 2.01 -12.21
CA LEU A 153 -15.20 1.76 -12.82
C LEU A 153 -14.10 1.77 -11.77
N SER A 154 -14.23 2.65 -10.77
CA SER A 154 -13.29 2.74 -9.67
C SER A 154 -13.48 1.67 -8.58
N SER A 155 -14.38 0.69 -8.71
CA SER A 155 -14.49 -0.39 -7.72
C SER A 155 -13.27 -1.32 -7.82
N VAL A 156 -12.34 -1.04 -6.91
CA VAL A 156 -10.99 -1.57 -6.74
C VAL A 156 -10.96 -3.04 -6.31
N ASP A 157 -11.33 -3.98 -7.18
CA ASP A 157 -11.05 -5.41 -6.93
C ASP A 157 -9.78 -5.91 -7.67
N ASP A 158 -9.13 -5.03 -8.45
CA ASP A 158 -8.11 -5.42 -9.41
C ASP A 158 -6.75 -4.72 -9.23
N MET A 159 -6.67 -3.61 -8.48
CA MET A 159 -5.43 -2.81 -8.41
C MET A 159 -4.30 -3.50 -7.64
N SER A 160 -4.60 -4.14 -6.51
CA SER A 160 -3.63 -4.94 -5.76
C SER A 160 -3.12 -6.18 -6.53
N LYS A 161 -3.87 -6.64 -7.53
CA LYS A 161 -3.52 -7.82 -8.36
C LYS A 161 -2.63 -7.46 -9.55
N HIS A 162 -2.61 -6.20 -9.99
CA HIS A 162 -2.02 -5.78 -11.26
C HIS A 162 -1.00 -4.64 -11.16
N LEU A 163 -0.52 -4.29 -9.96
CA LEU A 163 0.65 -3.42 -9.80
C LEU A 163 1.77 -3.90 -10.74
N CYS A 164 2.36 -2.98 -11.50
CA CYS A 164 3.43 -3.30 -12.43
C CYS A 164 4.63 -3.79 -11.61
N HIS A 165 4.77 -5.11 -11.46
CA HIS A 165 5.77 -5.76 -10.62
C HIS A 165 7.20 -5.26 -10.90
N ASN A 166 7.63 -4.26 -10.14
CA ASN A 166 9.03 -3.88 -10.02
C ASN A 166 9.45 -3.48 -8.61
N VAL A 167 8.54 -3.58 -7.63
CA VAL A 167 8.95 -3.71 -6.24
C VAL A 167 9.42 -5.16 -6.05
N LYS A 168 10.73 -5.34 -5.85
CA LYS A 168 11.18 -6.53 -5.14
C LYS A 168 10.51 -6.46 -3.79
N VAL A 169 9.45 -7.23 -3.59
CA VAL A 169 8.88 -7.51 -2.28
C VAL A 169 10.06 -7.95 -1.42
N VAL A 170 10.58 -7.04 -0.59
CA VAL A 170 11.49 -7.43 0.47
C VAL A 170 10.59 -8.27 1.36
N LYS A 171 10.68 -9.59 1.22
CA LYS A 171 9.92 -10.53 2.05
C LYS A 171 10.06 -10.06 3.49
N GLY A 172 8.97 -9.52 4.02
CA GLY A 172 8.90 -9.14 5.42
C GLY A 172 9.36 -10.34 6.24
N LYS A 173 10.29 -10.11 7.16
CA LYS A 173 10.73 -11.16 8.09
C LYS A 173 9.48 -11.77 8.72
N ALA A 174 9.34 -13.09 8.59
CA ALA A 174 8.18 -13.83 9.05
C ALA A 174 7.76 -13.37 10.44
N SER A 175 6.56 -12.76 10.53
CA SER A 175 6.05 -12.20 11.77
C SER A 175 5.86 -13.30 12.82
N THR A 176 6.52 -13.16 13.97
CA THR A 176 6.37 -14.07 15.11
C THR A 176 5.06 -13.86 15.88
N PHE A 177 4.22 -12.92 15.43
CA PHE A 177 2.98 -12.52 16.10
C PHE A 177 2.00 -13.68 16.28
N LYS A 178 1.75 -14.48 15.23
CA LYS A 178 0.82 -15.64 15.29
C LYS A 178 1.25 -16.67 16.34
N TYR A 179 2.56 -16.92 16.44
CA TYR A 179 3.13 -17.85 17.43
C TYR A 179 3.08 -17.27 18.85
N THR A 180 3.30 -15.96 19.00
CA THR A 180 3.21 -15.26 20.29
C THR A 180 1.78 -15.31 20.84
N VAL A 181 0.78 -15.04 20.01
CA VAL A 181 -0.64 -15.08 20.41
C VAL A 181 -1.06 -16.50 20.78
N SER A 182 -0.67 -17.51 19.99
CA SER A 182 -0.98 -18.91 20.30
C SER A 182 -0.40 -19.36 21.65
N MET A 183 0.87 -19.00 21.93
CA MET A 183 1.51 -19.30 23.22
C MET A 183 0.86 -18.58 24.41
N LEU A 184 0.42 -17.33 24.20
CA LEU A 184 -0.30 -16.58 25.23
C LEU A 184 -1.64 -17.27 25.57
N CYS A 185 -2.40 -17.70 24.56
CA CYS A 185 -3.65 -18.43 24.75
C CYS A 185 -3.43 -19.75 25.51
N LEU A 186 -2.40 -20.53 25.15
CA LEU A 186 -2.04 -21.77 25.85
C LEU A 186 -1.67 -21.52 27.32
N GLY A 187 -0.93 -20.45 27.60
CA GLY A 187 -0.61 -20.04 28.98
C GLY A 187 -1.85 -19.69 29.80
N VAL A 188 -2.80 -18.94 29.22
CA VAL A 188 -4.07 -18.58 29.88
C VAL A 188 -4.92 -19.83 30.15
N VAL A 189 -5.02 -20.76 29.19
CA VAL A 189 -5.76 -22.02 29.37
C VAL A 189 -5.18 -22.84 30.51
N THR A 190 -3.85 -22.92 30.60
CA THR A 190 -3.15 -23.63 31.69
C THR A 190 -3.48 -23.02 33.04
N LEU A 191 -3.45 -21.68 33.13
CA LEU A 191 -3.76 -20.95 34.35
C LEU A 191 -5.22 -21.15 34.79
N LEU A 192 -6.15 -21.21 33.84
CA LEU A 192 -7.57 -21.54 34.12
C LEU A 192 -7.73 -22.97 34.64
N VAL A 193 -7.02 -23.95 34.08
CA VAL A 193 -7.05 -25.34 34.55
C VAL A 193 -6.54 -25.43 35.99
N ASN A 194 -5.48 -24.69 36.34
CA ASN A 194 -4.96 -24.66 37.70
C ASN A 194 -5.90 -24.00 38.72
N VAL A 195 -6.65 -22.97 38.29
CA VAL A 195 -7.67 -22.33 39.14
C VAL A 195 -8.89 -23.25 39.35
N LEU A 196 -9.29 -24.00 38.33
CA LEU A 196 -10.47 -24.87 38.38
C LEU A 196 -10.21 -26.24 39.01
N ALA A 197 -8.98 -26.75 38.98
CA ALA A 197 -8.62 -28.06 39.50
C ALA A 197 -7.27 -28.05 40.26
N PRO A 198 -7.16 -27.29 41.37
CA PRO A 198 -5.88 -27.01 42.04
C PRO A 198 -5.16 -28.25 42.58
N ASP A 199 -5.89 -29.30 42.98
CA ASP A 199 -5.33 -30.49 43.64
C ASP A 199 -5.20 -31.71 42.71
N SER A 200 -5.38 -31.54 41.39
CA SER A 200 -5.28 -32.68 40.47
C SER A 200 -3.80 -33.05 40.23
N PRO A 201 -3.39 -34.32 40.34
CA PRO A 201 -2.02 -34.72 40.03
C PRO A 201 -1.62 -34.46 38.56
N ASN A 202 -2.61 -34.24 37.69
CA ASN A 202 -2.42 -33.91 36.29
C ASN A 202 -2.00 -32.43 36.08
N THR A 203 -2.29 -31.51 37.00
CA THR A 203 -1.88 -30.10 36.86
C THR A 203 -0.37 -29.95 36.92
N VAL A 204 0.30 -30.70 37.82
CA VAL A 204 1.76 -30.71 37.94
C VAL A 204 2.43 -31.17 36.65
N VAL A 205 1.86 -32.16 35.97
CA VAL A 205 2.37 -32.67 34.68
C VAL A 205 2.16 -31.63 33.57
N ILE A 206 0.97 -31.00 33.52
CA ILE A 206 0.64 -29.95 32.55
C ILE A 206 1.56 -28.73 32.73
N ASP A 207 1.79 -28.29 33.97
CA ASP A 207 2.67 -27.16 34.29
C ASP A 207 4.12 -27.43 33.87
N THR A 208 4.60 -28.64 34.11
CA THR A 208 5.96 -29.05 33.72
C THR A 208 6.11 -29.04 32.19
N ILE A 209 5.14 -29.58 31.46
CA ILE A 209 5.14 -29.55 29.99
C ILE A 209 5.10 -28.10 29.49
N MET A 210 4.25 -27.26 30.08
CA MET A 210 4.10 -25.86 29.68
C MET A 210 5.37 -25.04 29.93
N LEU A 211 6.08 -25.26 31.04
CA LEU A 211 7.37 -24.64 31.31
C LEU A 211 8.42 -25.00 30.24
N VAL A 212 8.47 -26.27 29.83
CA VAL A 212 9.38 -26.71 28.75
C VAL A 212 9.02 -26.03 27.43
N VAL A 213 7.76 -26.02 27.03
CA VAL A 213 7.31 -25.40 25.78
C VAL A 213 7.57 -23.88 25.78
N LEU A 214 7.32 -23.19 26.90
CA LEU A 214 7.63 -21.76 27.06
C LEU A 214 9.13 -21.48 26.97
N SER A 215 9.97 -22.29 27.60
CA SER A 215 11.43 -22.13 27.55
C SER A 215 11.98 -22.35 26.13
N MET A 216 11.46 -23.33 25.40
CA MET A 216 11.80 -23.58 23.99
C MET A 216 11.35 -22.43 23.09
N TYR A 217 10.14 -21.91 23.31
CA TYR A 217 9.62 -20.76 22.57
C TYR A 217 10.49 -19.51 22.78
N ILE A 218 10.86 -19.19 24.02
CA ILE A 218 11.73 -18.06 24.34
C ILE A 218 13.11 -18.22 23.67
N GLY A 219 13.68 -19.43 23.72
CA GLY A 219 14.95 -19.74 23.05
C GLY A 219 14.90 -19.53 21.53
N LEU A 220 13.85 -20.03 20.87
CA LEU A 220 13.62 -19.83 19.43
C LEU A 220 13.36 -18.37 19.09
N TYR A 221 12.60 -17.64 19.93
CA TYR A 221 12.29 -16.22 19.74
C TYR A 221 13.54 -15.34 19.86
N ILE A 222 14.36 -15.56 20.90
CA ILE A 222 15.63 -14.86 21.08
C ILE A 222 16.61 -15.23 19.96
N GLY A 223 16.68 -16.51 19.59
CA GLY A 223 17.50 -16.99 18.48
C GLY A 223 17.13 -16.31 17.15
N TYR A 224 15.84 -16.27 16.82
CA TYR A 224 15.32 -15.60 15.64
C TYR A 224 15.63 -14.08 15.66
N LYS A 225 15.45 -13.40 16.80
CA LYS A 225 15.69 -11.96 16.93
C LYS A 225 17.18 -11.58 16.88
N LYS A 226 18.06 -12.45 17.38
CA LYS A 226 19.50 -12.19 17.49
C LYS A 226 20.31 -12.66 16.28
N PHE A 227 19.93 -13.78 15.67
CA PHE A 227 20.67 -14.40 14.56
C PHE A 227 19.93 -14.35 13.21
N GLY A 228 18.65 -14.00 13.19
CA GLY A 228 17.89 -13.79 11.94
C GLY A 228 18.10 -12.41 11.33
N LYS A 229 19.25 -11.74 11.57
CA LYS A 229 19.56 -10.43 10.98
C LYS A 229 20.01 -10.57 9.53
#